data_AF-A0A533YQB6-F1
#
_entry.id   AF-A0A533YQB6-F1
#
_cell.length_a   1.000
_cell.length_b   1.000
_cell.length_c   1.000
_cell.angle_alpha   90.00
_cell.angle_beta   90.00
_cell.angle_gamma   90.00
#
_symmetry.space_group_name_H-M   'P 1'
#
loop_
_entity.id
_entity.type
_entity.pdbx_description
1 polymer ?
#
loop_
_entity_poly.entity_id
_entity_poly.type
_entity_poly.pdbx_seq_one_letter_code
_entity_poly.pdbx_strand_id
1 'polypeptide(L)'
;MNSITRGIQVVSAVILVLVAPMSLTLAQEPGSQGGSSPAPPAMEGLDRMTTPERGGKDMEERIRHFEAKRREKLLQALQLDEATRTRLTQRLEQLDQKAQDLRRQRQEAVQTLREQAKGLRKEMRRGQRNGGERGPAEAPPAGGSPADNSALRQALERVYAVEDAMTGLRRERLQVARDLLTPEQQVKFLLFTVRFQKEMHERLLRERGGPEGGSPERRR
;
A
#
# COMPACT_ATOMS: atom_id res chain seq x y z
N MET A 1 -6.76 38.50 -31.77
CA MET A 1 -6.73 37.10 -32.26
C MET A 1 -5.92 36.27 -31.27
N ASN A 2 -6.51 35.16 -30.83
CA ASN A 2 -6.02 34.25 -29.81
C ASN A 2 -4.70 33.58 -30.19
N SER A 3 -3.82 33.36 -29.21
CA SER A 3 -2.85 32.26 -29.23
C SER A 3 -2.46 31.90 -27.80
N ILE A 4 -3.18 30.91 -27.30
CA ILE A 4 -2.85 30.08 -26.14
C ILE A 4 -1.62 29.23 -26.51
N THR A 5 -0.89 28.77 -25.50
CA THR A 5 -0.32 27.41 -25.33
C THR A 5 1.21 27.28 -25.19
N ARG A 6 1.58 26.64 -24.05
CA ARG A 6 2.78 25.84 -23.73
C ARG A 6 3.99 26.63 -23.19
N GLY A 7 4.62 26.25 -22.08
CA GLY A 7 4.53 25.02 -21.31
C GLY A 7 5.04 25.20 -19.89
N ILE A 8 4.26 24.69 -18.94
CA ILE A 8 4.67 24.56 -17.54
C ILE A 8 5.43 23.23 -17.45
N GLN A 9 6.74 23.30 -17.29
CA GLN A 9 7.54 22.15 -16.88
C GLN A 9 7.19 21.82 -15.42
N VAL A 10 6.44 20.73 -15.20
CA VAL A 10 6.22 20.17 -13.87
C VAL A 10 7.26 19.08 -13.65
N VAL A 11 8.36 19.41 -12.98
CA VAL A 11 9.26 18.40 -12.40
C VAL A 11 8.61 17.93 -11.10
N SER A 12 7.78 16.89 -11.21
CA SER A 12 7.26 16.13 -10.07
C SER A 12 8.18 14.95 -9.77
N ALA A 13 8.89 15.03 -8.65
CA ALA A 13 9.52 13.85 -8.06
C ALA A 13 9.52 13.98 -6.53
N VAL A 14 8.42 13.55 -5.91
CA VAL A 14 8.45 13.06 -4.52
C VAL A 14 7.63 11.77 -4.48
N ILE A 15 8.28 10.69 -4.90
CA ILE A 15 7.82 9.32 -4.70
C ILE A 15 8.23 8.93 -3.28
N LEU A 16 7.25 8.85 -2.38
CA LEU A 16 7.37 8.10 -1.14
C LEU A 16 6.18 7.16 -1.10
N VAL A 17 6.35 6.02 -1.78
CA VAL A 17 5.55 4.82 -1.59
C VAL A 17 5.94 4.28 -0.22
N LEU A 18 4.95 4.08 0.63
CA LEU A 18 5.10 3.45 1.92
C LEU A 18 5.27 1.93 1.68
N VAL A 19 6.45 1.55 1.20
CA VAL A 19 6.91 0.16 1.21
C VAL A 19 7.27 -0.12 2.66
N ALA A 20 6.56 -1.04 3.31
CA ALA A 20 6.91 -1.49 4.65
C ALA A 20 8.37 -2.01 4.63
N PRO A 21 9.18 -1.74 5.67
CA PRO A 21 10.53 -2.29 5.73
C PRO A 21 10.45 -3.82 5.84
N MET A 22 10.89 -4.50 4.79
CA MET A 22 11.33 -5.90 4.92
C MET A 22 12.59 -5.87 5.76
N SER A 23 12.44 -6.09 7.06
CA SER A 23 13.57 -6.32 7.96
C SER A 23 14.30 -7.58 7.51
N LEU A 24 15.40 -7.37 6.79
CA LEU A 24 16.35 -8.39 6.40
C LEU A 24 17.28 -8.63 7.59
N THR A 25 16.84 -9.41 8.57
CA THR A 25 17.72 -9.86 9.65
C THR A 25 18.40 -11.14 9.21
N LEU A 26 19.60 -11.00 8.62
CA LEU A 26 20.56 -12.08 8.47
C LEU A 26 21.26 -12.29 9.82
N ALA A 27 20.92 -13.36 10.52
CA ALA A 27 21.73 -13.89 11.62
C ALA A 27 21.85 -15.40 11.46
N GLN A 28 23.09 -15.86 11.39
CA GLN A 28 23.51 -17.24 11.12
C GLN A 28 23.04 -18.23 12.20
N GLU A 29 22.74 -19.44 11.72
CA GLU A 29 22.66 -20.71 12.45
C GLU A 29 23.92 -21.02 13.30
N PRO A 30 23.78 -21.85 14.36
CA PRO A 30 24.11 -23.26 14.13
C PRO A 30 23.10 -24.25 14.74
N GLY A 31 22.52 -25.09 13.87
CA GLY A 31 22.44 -26.54 14.05
C GLY A 31 21.32 -27.09 14.95
N SER A 32 20.43 -27.92 14.38
CA SER A 32 20.47 -29.38 14.57
C SER A 32 19.29 -30.09 13.89
N GLN A 33 19.63 -31.17 13.20
CA GLN A 33 18.87 -32.29 12.64
C GLN A 33 17.34 -32.35 12.80
N GLY A 34 16.67 -32.58 11.65
CA GLY A 34 15.33 -33.18 11.61
C GLY A 34 14.76 -33.16 10.21
N GLY A 35 14.74 -34.32 9.54
CA GLY A 35 14.40 -34.47 8.12
C GLY A 35 13.07 -33.84 7.71
N SER A 36 13.14 -32.93 6.75
CA SER A 36 12.10 -32.63 5.77
C SER A 36 12.78 -31.87 4.64
N SER A 37 12.65 -32.37 3.42
CA SER A 37 13.20 -31.76 2.21
C SER A 37 12.91 -30.25 2.19
N PRO A 38 13.92 -29.36 2.06
CA PRO A 38 13.68 -27.93 2.11
C PRO A 38 12.84 -27.55 0.90
N ALA A 39 11.68 -26.95 1.14
CA ALA A 39 10.93 -26.32 0.07
C ALA A 39 11.85 -25.30 -0.60
N PRO A 40 11.86 -25.18 -1.94
CA PRO A 40 12.71 -24.21 -2.61
C PRO A 40 12.40 -22.79 -2.08
N PRO A 41 13.39 -21.88 -2.00
CA PRO A 41 13.26 -20.58 -1.34
C PRO A 41 12.09 -19.72 -1.85
N ALA A 42 11.67 -19.93 -3.11
CA ALA A 42 10.50 -19.29 -3.70
C ALA A 42 9.16 -19.65 -3.00
N MET A 43 9.04 -20.87 -2.45
CA MET A 43 7.81 -21.37 -1.83
C MET A 43 7.60 -20.84 -0.41
N GLU A 44 8.68 -20.66 0.37
CA GLU A 44 8.59 -20.06 1.72
C GLU A 44 8.23 -18.58 1.69
N GLY A 45 8.72 -17.83 0.69
CA GLY A 45 8.38 -16.41 0.52
C GLY A 45 6.89 -16.19 0.30
N LEU A 46 6.27 -16.97 -0.59
CA LEU A 46 4.84 -16.86 -0.90
C LEU A 46 3.96 -17.26 0.29
N ASP A 47 4.41 -18.20 1.12
CA ASP A 47 3.69 -18.65 2.31
C ASP A 47 3.58 -17.58 3.39
N ARG A 48 4.67 -16.85 3.64
CA ARG A 48 4.63 -15.72 4.58
C ARG A 48 3.72 -14.60 4.07
N MET A 49 3.66 -14.38 2.75
CA MET A 49 2.92 -13.27 2.11
C MET A 49 1.41 -13.51 1.91
N THR A 50 0.93 -14.75 1.98
CA THR A 50 -0.49 -15.10 1.81
C THR A 50 -1.27 -15.24 3.11
N THR A 51 -0.61 -15.05 4.26
CA THR A 51 -1.23 -15.02 5.58
C THR A 51 -2.14 -13.80 5.73
N PRO A 52 -3.40 -13.94 6.19
CA PRO A 52 -4.29 -12.80 6.38
C PRO A 52 -3.78 -11.90 7.52
N GLU A 53 -3.77 -10.58 7.31
CA GLU A 53 -3.51 -9.63 8.39
C GLU A 53 -4.70 -9.56 9.34
N ARG A 54 -4.44 -9.76 10.63
CA ARG A 54 -5.45 -9.82 11.70
C ARG A 54 -5.68 -8.39 12.22
N GLY A 55 -6.61 -7.63 11.63
CA GLY A 55 -6.94 -6.28 12.11
C GLY A 55 -7.79 -5.35 11.23
N GLY A 56 -8.55 -5.87 10.25
CA GLY A 56 -9.10 -5.04 9.16
C GLY A 56 -10.10 -3.93 9.53
N LYS A 57 -11.06 -4.17 10.43
CA LYS A 57 -12.14 -3.21 10.72
C LYS A 57 -11.69 -2.03 11.58
N ASP A 58 -11.01 -2.30 12.69
CA ASP A 58 -10.46 -1.26 13.56
C ASP A 58 -9.46 -0.38 12.80
N MET A 59 -8.67 -0.97 11.90
CA MET A 59 -7.71 -0.21 11.11
C MET A 59 -8.40 0.74 10.13
N GLU A 60 -9.48 0.32 9.47
CA GLU A 60 -10.23 1.19 8.55
C GLU A 60 -10.86 2.39 9.27
N GLU A 61 -11.54 2.16 10.40
CA GLU A 61 -12.16 3.24 11.18
C GLU A 61 -11.11 4.24 11.68
N ARG A 62 -9.98 3.73 12.17
CA ARG A 62 -8.84 4.57 12.57
C ARG A 62 -8.35 5.42 11.40
N ILE A 63 -8.15 4.83 10.23
CA ILE A 63 -7.70 5.57 9.05
C ILE A 63 -8.71 6.66 8.67
N ARG A 64 -10.02 6.37 8.68
CA ARG A 64 -11.07 7.38 8.40
C ARG A 64 -11.00 8.55 9.37
N HIS A 65 -10.90 8.27 10.66
CA HIS A 65 -10.77 9.30 11.69
C HIS A 65 -9.49 10.13 11.51
N PHE A 66 -8.38 9.49 11.13
CA PHE A 66 -7.13 10.20 10.82
C PHE A 66 -7.26 11.12 9.60
N GLU A 67 -7.95 10.69 8.55
CA GLU A 67 -8.16 11.51 7.35
C GLU A 67 -9.06 12.73 7.63
N ALA A 68 -10.13 12.55 8.41
CA ALA A 68 -10.97 13.66 8.85
C ALA A 68 -10.17 14.68 9.67
N LYS A 69 -9.38 14.21 10.65
CA LYS A 69 -8.52 15.07 11.47
C LYS A 69 -7.43 15.76 10.66
N ARG A 70 -6.88 15.07 9.65
CA ARG A 70 -5.92 15.67 8.71
C ARG A 70 -6.56 16.82 7.95
N ARG A 71 -7.76 16.62 7.40
CA ARG A 71 -8.49 17.64 6.65
C ARG A 71 -8.78 18.85 7.52
N GLU A 72 -9.25 18.64 8.74
CA GLU A 72 -9.51 19.72 9.70
C GLU A 72 -8.25 20.56 9.98
N LYS A 73 -7.12 19.91 10.31
CA LYS A 73 -5.85 20.60 10.57
C LYS A 73 -5.33 21.35 9.34
N LEU A 74 -5.51 20.78 8.14
CA LEU A 74 -5.14 21.43 6.89
C LEU A 74 -5.96 22.71 6.70
N LEU A 75 -7.28 22.63 6.85
CA LEU A 75 -8.17 23.78 6.69
C LEU A 75 -7.84 24.92 7.67
N GLN A 76 -7.52 24.57 8.92
CA GLN A 76 -7.04 25.53 9.93
C GLN A 76 -5.72 26.20 9.52
N ALA A 77 -4.77 25.44 8.96
CA ALA A 77 -3.47 25.96 8.55
C ALA A 77 -3.53 26.88 7.32
N LEU A 78 -4.54 26.70 6.45
CA LEU A 78 -4.65 27.44 5.19
C LEU A 78 -5.31 28.81 5.34
N GLN A 79 -5.98 29.10 6.47
CA GLN A 79 -6.63 30.38 6.75
C GLN A 79 -7.49 30.86 5.56
N LEU A 80 -8.39 29.98 5.11
CA LEU A 80 -9.23 30.23 3.93
C LEU A 80 -10.40 31.13 4.28
N ASP A 81 -10.86 31.93 3.31
CA ASP A 81 -12.18 32.54 3.37
C ASP A 81 -13.28 31.45 3.33
N GLU A 82 -14.48 31.80 3.77
CA GLU A 82 -15.57 30.82 3.92
C GLU A 82 -15.92 30.13 2.60
N ALA A 83 -15.96 30.87 1.49
CA ALA A 83 -16.33 30.30 0.20
C ALA A 83 -15.28 29.30 -0.32
N THR A 84 -14.00 29.65 -0.23
CA THR A 84 -12.90 28.75 -0.60
C THR A 84 -12.83 27.55 0.35
N ARG A 85 -13.05 27.77 1.64
CA ARG A 85 -13.09 26.70 2.67
C ARG A 85 -14.18 25.68 2.36
N THR A 86 -15.41 26.11 2.09
CA THR A 86 -16.51 25.19 1.77
C THR A 86 -16.20 24.37 0.52
N ARG A 87 -15.74 25.02 -0.56
CA ARG A 87 -15.40 24.35 -1.83
C ARG A 87 -14.27 23.34 -1.64
N LEU A 88 -13.20 23.72 -0.95
CA LEU A 88 -12.07 22.83 -0.69
C LEU A 88 -12.50 21.65 0.19
N THR A 89 -13.29 21.89 1.23
CA THR A 89 -13.80 20.83 2.13
C THR A 89 -14.59 19.80 1.33
N GLN A 90 -15.55 20.24 0.51
CA GLN A 90 -16.35 19.34 -0.31
C GLN A 90 -15.50 18.50 -1.28
N ARG A 91 -14.52 19.12 -1.95
CA ARG A 91 -13.62 18.41 -2.86
C ARG A 91 -12.73 17.40 -2.14
N LEU A 92 -12.19 17.76 -0.97
CA LEU A 92 -11.37 16.86 -0.17
C LEU A 92 -12.19 15.69 0.38
N GLU A 93 -13.43 15.92 0.80
CA GLU A 93 -14.33 14.86 1.26
C GLU A 93 -14.66 13.85 0.16
N GLN A 94 -14.93 14.32 -1.06
CA GLN A 94 -15.10 13.44 -2.22
C GLN A 94 -13.87 12.58 -2.48
N LEU A 95 -12.67 13.17 -2.38
CA LEU A 95 -11.41 12.44 -2.56
C LEU A 95 -11.12 11.48 -1.40
N ASP A 96 -11.52 11.81 -0.17
CA ASP A 96 -11.42 10.93 0.99
C ASP A 96 -12.35 9.73 0.84
N GLN A 97 -13.58 9.93 0.37
CA GLN A 97 -14.51 8.84 0.07
C GLN A 97 -13.95 7.93 -1.04
N LYS A 98 -13.46 8.51 -2.14
CA LYS A 98 -12.80 7.76 -3.21
C LYS A 98 -11.59 6.97 -2.70
N ALA A 99 -10.83 7.52 -1.73
CA ALA A 99 -9.72 6.80 -1.09
C ALA A 99 -10.20 5.56 -0.34
N GLN A 100 -11.32 5.67 0.40
CA GLN A 100 -11.90 4.55 1.13
C GLN A 100 -12.38 3.45 0.19
N ASP A 101 -13.06 3.82 -0.89
CA ASP A 101 -13.56 2.86 -1.88
C ASP A 101 -12.38 2.13 -2.55
N LEU A 102 -11.32 2.85 -2.92
CA LEU A 102 -10.11 2.25 -3.48
C LEU A 102 -9.38 1.33 -2.49
N ARG A 103 -9.34 1.67 -1.19
CA ARG A 103 -8.78 0.77 -0.17
C ARG A 103 -9.57 -0.53 -0.05
N ARG A 104 -10.90 -0.44 -0.08
CA ARG A 104 -11.77 -1.62 -0.07
C ARG A 104 -11.55 -2.49 -1.30
N GLN A 105 -11.53 -1.88 -2.50
CA GLN A 105 -11.23 -2.58 -3.75
C GLN A 105 -9.85 -3.23 -3.72
N ARG A 106 -8.85 -2.55 -3.14
CA ARG A 106 -7.50 -3.10 -2.96
C ARG A 106 -7.53 -4.35 -2.09
N GLN A 107 -8.22 -4.29 -0.95
CA GLN A 107 -8.34 -5.41 -0.04
C GLN A 107 -9.00 -6.62 -0.73
N GLU A 108 -10.09 -6.39 -1.46
CA GLU A 108 -10.81 -7.42 -2.22
C GLU A 108 -9.94 -8.01 -3.35
N ALA A 109 -9.22 -7.17 -4.10
CA ALA A 109 -8.33 -7.59 -5.17
C ALA A 109 -7.14 -8.41 -4.64
N VAL A 110 -6.51 -7.97 -3.55
CA VAL A 110 -5.41 -8.69 -2.91
C VAL A 110 -5.88 -10.01 -2.30
N GLN A 111 -7.08 -10.04 -1.71
CA GLN A 111 -7.66 -11.27 -1.18
C GLN A 111 -7.91 -12.29 -2.30
N THR A 112 -8.46 -11.83 -3.43
CA THR A 112 -8.66 -12.66 -4.62
C THR A 112 -7.31 -13.18 -5.14
N LEU A 113 -6.30 -12.31 -5.23
CA LEU A 113 -4.96 -12.70 -5.67
C LEU A 113 -4.34 -13.76 -4.74
N ARG A 114 -4.50 -13.63 -3.41
CA ARG A 114 -4.03 -14.63 -2.44
C ARG A 114 -4.70 -15.99 -2.63
N GLU A 115 -5.99 -16.01 -2.96
CA GLU A 115 -6.73 -17.26 -3.22
C GLU A 115 -6.22 -17.94 -4.49
N GLN A 116 -6.02 -17.18 -5.57
CA GLN A 116 -5.43 -17.69 -6.82
C GLN A 116 -4.00 -18.19 -6.60
N ALA A 117 -3.18 -17.45 -5.84
CA ALA A 117 -1.81 -17.86 -5.50
C ALA A 117 -1.76 -19.15 -4.66
N LYS A 118 -2.73 -19.38 -3.77
CA LYS A 118 -2.87 -20.65 -3.05
C LYS A 118 -3.21 -21.82 -3.99
N GLY A 119 -4.04 -21.57 -5.01
CA GLY A 119 -4.32 -22.53 -6.08
C GLY A 119 -3.05 -22.94 -6.82
N LEU A 120 -2.31 -21.95 -7.33
CA LEU A 120 -1.02 -22.13 -8.00
C LEU A 120 -0.03 -22.92 -7.12
N ARG A 121 0.06 -22.61 -5.83
CA ARG A 121 0.92 -23.34 -4.88
C ARG A 121 0.55 -24.82 -4.79
N LYS A 122 -0.74 -25.16 -4.75
CA LYS A 122 -1.21 -26.55 -4.69
C LYS A 122 -0.85 -27.32 -5.95
N GLU A 123 -0.98 -26.70 -7.12
CA GLU A 123 -0.58 -27.28 -8.41
C GLU A 123 0.92 -27.54 -8.48
N MET A 124 1.73 -26.56 -8.12
CA MET A 124 3.19 -26.71 -8.07
C MET A 124 3.63 -27.85 -7.14
N ARG A 125 3.00 -27.97 -5.96
CA ARG A 125 3.25 -29.09 -5.03
C ARG A 125 2.84 -30.45 -5.59
N ARG A 126 1.77 -30.53 -6.38
CA ARG A 126 1.33 -31.77 -7.03
C ARG A 126 2.27 -32.17 -8.16
N GLY A 127 2.66 -31.22 -9.01
CA GLY A 127 3.65 -31.45 -10.07
C GLY A 127 4.99 -31.94 -9.54
N GLN A 128 5.44 -31.39 -8.41
CA GLN A 128 6.70 -31.78 -7.77
C GLN A 128 6.66 -33.16 -7.09
N ARG A 129 5.48 -33.61 -6.60
CA ARG A 129 5.30 -34.98 -6.06
C ARG A 129 5.23 -36.06 -7.15
N ASN A 130 4.75 -35.71 -8.35
CA ASN A 130 4.65 -36.65 -9.47
C ASN A 130 5.90 -36.65 -10.38
N GLY A 131 6.81 -35.69 -10.20
CA GLY A 131 8.02 -35.50 -11.01
C GLY A 131 9.24 -36.34 -10.59
N GLY A 132 9.04 -37.62 -10.28
CA GLY A 132 10.14 -38.57 -10.04
C GLY A 132 10.89 -39.00 -11.31
N GLU A 133 10.37 -38.72 -12.50
CA GLU A 133 11.02 -39.04 -13.78
C GLU A 133 10.78 -37.92 -14.81
N ARG A 134 11.77 -37.04 -15.00
CA ARG A 134 12.27 -36.62 -16.33
C ARG A 134 13.43 -35.63 -16.19
N GLY A 135 14.46 -35.89 -17.00
CA GLY A 135 15.74 -35.18 -17.04
C GLY A 135 15.67 -33.73 -17.55
N PRO A 136 16.85 -33.13 -17.84
CA PRO A 136 17.05 -31.69 -17.76
C PRO A 136 16.51 -30.93 -18.98
N ALA A 137 16.07 -29.71 -18.70
CA ALA A 137 15.72 -28.66 -19.67
C ALA A 137 14.42 -28.87 -20.47
N GLU A 138 13.29 -28.59 -19.85
CA GLU A 138 12.17 -27.96 -20.56
C GLU A 138 11.35 -27.09 -19.59
N ALA A 139 10.72 -26.07 -20.15
CA ALA A 139 10.08 -24.88 -19.55
C ALA A 139 9.36 -25.06 -18.20
N PRO A 140 9.19 -23.97 -17.40
CA PRO A 140 8.45 -24.02 -16.14
C PRO A 140 7.07 -24.68 -16.35
N PRO A 141 6.60 -25.49 -15.38
CA PRO A 141 5.44 -26.33 -15.57
C PRO A 141 4.23 -25.47 -15.93
N ALA A 142 3.73 -25.63 -17.16
CA ALA A 142 2.39 -25.21 -17.56
C ALA A 142 1.38 -26.13 -16.83
N GLY A 143 1.23 -25.91 -15.52
CA GLY A 143 0.56 -26.84 -14.60
C GLY A 143 -0.78 -26.36 -14.05
N GLY A 144 -1.33 -25.26 -14.57
CA GLY A 144 -2.69 -24.79 -14.26
C GLY A 144 -3.54 -24.80 -15.52
N SER A 145 -4.84 -25.08 -15.39
CA SER A 145 -5.74 -25.00 -16.55
C SER A 145 -5.64 -23.60 -17.16
N PRO A 146 -5.81 -23.43 -18.48
CA PRO A 146 -5.81 -22.10 -19.09
C PRO A 146 -6.82 -21.13 -18.42
N ALA A 147 -7.89 -21.67 -17.84
CA ALA A 147 -8.85 -20.94 -17.01
C ALA A 147 -8.28 -20.45 -15.65
N ASP A 148 -7.43 -21.25 -14.99
CA ASP A 148 -6.80 -20.86 -13.72
C ASP A 148 -5.72 -19.79 -13.95
N ASN A 149 -4.99 -19.92 -15.06
CA ASN A 149 -4.02 -18.91 -15.50
C ASN A 149 -4.69 -17.59 -15.93
N SER A 150 -5.87 -17.64 -16.56
CA SER A 150 -6.61 -16.43 -16.90
C SER A 150 -7.20 -15.74 -15.67
N ALA A 151 -7.71 -16.50 -14.69
CA ALA A 151 -8.20 -15.98 -13.42
C ALA A 151 -7.09 -15.31 -12.58
N LEU A 152 -5.91 -15.93 -12.51
CA LEU A 152 -4.74 -15.34 -11.83
C LEU A 152 -4.28 -14.04 -12.51
N ARG A 153 -4.19 -14.01 -13.85
CA ARG A 153 -3.88 -12.79 -14.61
C ARG A 153 -4.90 -11.69 -14.33
N GLN A 154 -6.19 -12.02 -14.35
CA GLN A 154 -7.24 -11.06 -14.05
C GLN A 154 -7.13 -10.50 -12.62
N ALA A 155 -6.78 -11.34 -11.64
CA ALA A 155 -6.56 -10.90 -10.27
C ALA A 155 -5.36 -9.94 -10.15
N LEU A 156 -4.26 -10.21 -10.86
CA LEU A 156 -3.09 -9.33 -10.93
C LEU A 156 -3.45 -7.97 -11.56
N GLU A 157 -4.13 -7.97 -12.71
CA GLU A 157 -4.56 -6.74 -13.39
C GLU A 157 -5.46 -5.87 -12.49
N ARG A 158 -6.35 -6.49 -11.71
CA ARG A 158 -7.18 -5.74 -10.74
C ARG A 158 -6.34 -5.08 -9.65
N VAL A 159 -5.32 -5.77 -9.13
CA VAL A 159 -4.41 -5.18 -8.13
C VAL A 159 -3.65 -4.00 -8.74
N TYR A 160 -3.08 -4.16 -9.94
CA TYR A 160 -2.36 -3.09 -10.62
C TYR A 160 -3.24 -1.88 -10.89
N ALA A 161 -4.44 -2.09 -11.42
CA ALA A 161 -5.39 -1.01 -11.68
C ALA A 161 -5.75 -0.21 -10.41
N VAL A 162 -5.92 -0.88 -9.27
CA VAL A 162 -6.22 -0.19 -8.00
C VAL A 162 -5.01 0.58 -7.46
N GLU A 163 -3.80 0.05 -7.56
CA GLU A 163 -2.57 0.75 -7.16
C GLU A 163 -2.31 1.99 -8.02
N ASP A 164 -2.57 1.89 -9.33
CA ASP A 164 -2.50 3.02 -10.25
C ASP A 164 -3.54 4.09 -9.92
N ALA A 165 -4.78 3.68 -9.63
CA ALA A 165 -5.86 4.60 -9.22
C ALA A 165 -5.53 5.30 -7.89
N MET A 166 -4.96 4.59 -6.91
CA MET A 166 -4.49 5.16 -5.65
C MET A 166 -3.37 6.19 -5.86
N THR A 167 -2.47 5.92 -6.81
CA THR A 167 -1.43 6.88 -7.23
C THR A 167 -2.05 8.11 -7.90
N GLY A 168 -3.05 7.91 -8.76
CA GLY A 168 -3.84 8.97 -9.39
C GLY A 168 -4.53 9.90 -8.38
N LEU A 169 -5.07 9.35 -7.29
CA LEU A 169 -5.74 10.12 -6.24
C LEU A 169 -4.83 11.19 -5.60
N ARG A 170 -3.53 10.90 -5.48
CA ARG A 170 -2.56 11.90 -4.98
C ARG A 170 -2.43 13.08 -5.94
N ARG A 171 -2.43 12.82 -7.24
CA ARG A 171 -2.37 13.87 -8.27
C ARG A 171 -3.65 14.69 -8.26
N GLU A 172 -4.81 14.06 -8.12
CA GLU A 172 -6.10 14.75 -8.01
C GLU A 172 -6.14 15.69 -6.80
N ARG A 173 -5.66 15.27 -5.62
CA ARG A 173 -5.56 16.13 -4.44
C ARG A 173 -4.67 17.35 -4.68
N LEU A 174 -3.56 17.19 -5.40
CA LEU A 174 -2.69 18.31 -5.78
C LEU A 174 -3.36 19.24 -6.78
N GLN A 175 -4.14 18.70 -7.71
CA GLN A 175 -4.87 19.50 -8.69
C GLN A 175 -5.93 20.36 -8.02
N VAL A 176 -6.70 19.82 -7.07
CA VAL A 176 -7.66 20.60 -6.28
C VAL A 176 -6.98 21.77 -5.55
N ALA A 177 -5.80 21.54 -4.97
CA ALA A 177 -5.04 22.61 -4.34
C ALA A 177 -4.60 23.68 -5.35
N ARG A 178 -4.17 23.29 -6.55
CA ARG A 178 -3.80 24.24 -7.61
C ARG A 178 -4.96 25.09 -8.11
N ASP A 179 -6.15 24.49 -8.20
CA ASP A 179 -7.33 25.14 -8.78
C ASP A 179 -8.00 26.11 -7.81
N LEU A 180 -7.91 25.86 -6.49
CA LEU A 180 -8.66 26.60 -5.47
C LEU A 180 -7.81 27.51 -4.58
N LEU A 181 -6.50 27.25 -4.46
CA LEU A 181 -5.65 27.94 -3.49
C LEU A 181 -4.74 28.98 -4.15
N THR A 182 -4.46 30.05 -3.43
CA THR A 182 -3.42 31.03 -3.82
C THR A 182 -2.02 30.39 -3.75
N PRO A 183 -1.00 30.93 -4.44
CA PRO A 183 0.35 30.38 -4.39
C PRO A 183 0.90 30.20 -2.96
N GLU A 184 0.64 31.15 -2.05
CA GLU A 184 1.05 31.04 -0.65
C GLU A 184 0.35 29.87 0.07
N GLN A 185 -0.96 29.72 -0.14
CA GLN A 185 -1.74 28.62 0.41
C GLN A 185 -1.32 27.27 -0.20
N GLN A 186 -0.96 27.22 -1.48
CA GLN A 186 -0.42 26.02 -2.13
C GLN A 186 0.88 25.57 -1.47
N VAL A 187 1.79 26.50 -1.14
CA VAL A 187 3.02 26.18 -0.39
C VAL A 187 2.68 25.60 0.98
N LYS A 188 1.77 26.24 1.73
CA LYS A 188 1.30 25.72 3.04
C LYS A 188 0.71 24.31 2.91
N PHE A 189 -0.12 24.06 1.88
CA PHE A 189 -0.72 22.76 1.60
C PHE A 189 0.34 21.68 1.35
N LEU A 190 1.36 21.97 0.54
CA LEU A 190 2.43 21.04 0.22
C LEU A 190 3.28 20.71 1.44
N LEU A 191 3.73 21.73 2.17
CA LEU A 191 4.52 21.57 3.39
C LEU A 191 3.76 20.82 4.47
N PHE A 192 2.46 21.11 4.63
CA PHE A 192 1.58 20.37 5.53
C PHE A 192 1.53 18.89 5.13
N THR A 193 1.35 18.59 3.85
CA THR A 193 1.25 17.20 3.37
C THR A 193 2.53 16.41 3.64
N VAL A 194 3.70 16.99 3.41
CA VAL A 194 4.99 16.34 3.70
C VAL A 194 5.18 16.11 5.20
N ARG A 195 4.92 17.13 6.03
CA ARG A 195 5.06 17.02 7.50
C ARG A 195 4.10 16.00 8.08
N PHE A 196 2.84 16.04 7.65
CA PHE A 196 1.81 15.13 8.14
C PHE A 196 2.11 13.68 7.78
N GLN A 197 2.63 13.41 6.57
CA GLN A 197 3.05 12.06 6.18
C GLN A 197 4.16 11.53 7.10
N LYS A 198 5.15 12.37 7.42
CA LYS A 198 6.23 12.00 8.36
C LYS A 198 5.68 11.71 9.76
N GLU A 199 4.85 12.60 10.31
CA GLU A 199 4.22 12.42 11.62
C GLU A 199 3.38 11.13 11.70
N MET A 200 2.61 10.83 10.64
CA MET A 200 1.81 9.61 10.59
C MET A 200 2.66 8.36 10.48
N HIS A 201 3.73 8.38 9.69
CA HIS A 201 4.66 7.27 9.59
C HIS A 201 5.31 6.97 10.95
N GLU A 202 5.79 8.01 11.64
CA GLU A 202 6.35 7.89 12.99
C GLU A 202 5.33 7.36 14.01
N ARG A 203 4.08 7.81 13.95
CA ARG A 203 3.01 7.30 14.83
C ARG A 203 2.71 5.83 14.59
N LEU A 204 2.55 5.43 13.32
CA LEU A 204 2.29 4.03 12.97
C LEU A 204 3.43 3.11 13.39
N LEU A 205 4.69 3.57 13.28
CA LEU A 205 5.85 2.84 13.79
C LEU A 205 5.83 2.68 15.31
N ARG A 206 5.48 3.75 16.06
CA ARG A 206 5.36 3.67 17.53
C ARG A 206 4.23 2.74 17.97
N GLU A 207 3.08 2.78 17.30
CA GLU A 207 1.95 1.90 17.60
C GLU A 207 2.25 0.44 17.27
N ARG A 208 3.00 0.17 16.19
CA ARG A 208 3.45 -1.18 15.83
C ARG A 208 4.57 -1.70 16.74
N GLY A 209 5.32 -0.80 17.38
CA GLY A 209 6.39 -1.12 18.33
C GLY A 209 5.92 -1.48 19.75
N GLY A 210 4.64 -1.30 20.08
CA GLY A 210 4.12 -1.55 21.44
C GLY A 210 4.73 -0.63 22.52
N PRO A 211 4.13 -0.57 23.72
CA PRO A 211 4.66 0.21 24.84
C PRO A 211 5.82 -0.54 25.52
N GLU A 212 6.93 -0.78 24.83
CA GLU A 212 8.19 -1.14 25.49
C GLU A 212 9.05 0.11 25.72
N GLY A 213 8.83 0.70 26.88
CA GLY A 213 9.60 1.82 27.41
C GLY A 213 9.21 2.14 28.85
N GLY A 214 8.74 1.14 29.61
CA GLY A 214 8.49 1.24 31.04
C GLY A 214 9.77 0.95 31.82
N SER A 215 10.44 2.02 32.27
CA SER A 215 11.29 2.15 33.45
C SER A 215 12.41 1.12 33.73
N PRO A 216 13.69 1.56 33.80
CA PRO A 216 14.58 1.02 34.82
C PRO A 216 14.27 1.73 36.15
N GLU A 217 13.60 0.97 37.02
CA GLU A 217 13.80 0.92 38.47
C GLU A 217 14.91 1.86 39.00
N ARG A 218 14.54 3.06 39.47
CA ARG A 218 15.37 3.78 40.44
C ARG A 218 15.17 3.11 41.80
N ARG A 219 15.94 2.06 42.09
CA ARG A 219 16.22 1.69 43.47
C ARG A 219 17.18 2.73 44.06
N ARG A 220 16.68 3.49 45.03
CA ARG A 220 17.50 4.06 46.10
C ARG A 220 17.46 3.10 47.28
#